data_AF-A0A1D9MCL1-F1
#
_entry.id   AF-A0A1D9MCL1-F1
#
_cell.length_a   1.000
_cell.length_b   1.000
_cell.length_c   1.000
_cell.angle_alpha   90.00
_cell.angle_beta   90.00
_cell.angle_gamma   90.00
#
_symmetry.space_group_name_H-M   'P 1'
#
loop_
_entity.id
_entity.type
_entity.pdbx_description
1 polymer ?
#
loop_
_entity_poly.entity_id
_entity_poly.type
_entity_poly.pdbx_seq_one_letter_code
_entity_poly.pdbx_strand_id
1 'polypeptide(L)'
;MTATDLRLSLEGDLSFRTRLEGGFAERGDSATRELRFIFSDYDLADGVVQARDRNSNRVFSGTLSAFSGAVPCFTPATQIATGQGLIAVEDLVPGMRVVTRDNGLQTVRWVGRRRFGWRALGLIPALRPIKIRAGALGNGLPERDMVVSPNHRFLTQSPLPWDRGEGLVQAKDMTVFDGVTSDTRPEVEYVQILCDRHELLLADGCWSESFRPTRASLPLLSEADATGLLEVLPELAQTDPAYQGVRPDLVADPGLATA
;
A
#
# COMPACT_ATOMS: atom_id res chain seq x y z
N MET A 1 -8.23 -27.61 -4.96
CA MET A 1 -7.70 -27.81 -6.32
C MET A 1 -6.42 -26.98 -6.42
N THR A 2 -5.30 -27.64 -6.66
CA THR A 2 -3.92 -27.14 -6.60
C THR A 2 -3.55 -26.37 -7.86
N ALA A 3 -2.95 -25.17 -7.70
CA ALA A 3 -2.17 -24.56 -8.77
C ALA A 3 -0.80 -25.26 -8.78
N THR A 4 -0.34 -25.73 -9.93
CA THR A 4 0.80 -26.65 -10.00
C THR A 4 2.10 -25.99 -10.43
N ASP A 5 2.07 -24.85 -11.13
CA ASP A 5 3.30 -24.28 -11.69
C ASP A 5 3.24 -22.75 -11.79
N LEU A 6 4.25 -22.09 -11.22
CA LEU A 6 4.53 -20.68 -11.44
C LEU A 6 5.70 -20.58 -12.43
N ARG A 7 5.47 -19.94 -13.57
CA ARG A 7 6.49 -19.77 -14.60
C ARG A 7 6.96 -18.32 -14.62
N LEU A 8 8.13 -18.09 -14.02
CA LEU A 8 8.87 -16.83 -14.14
C LEU A 8 9.73 -16.92 -15.41
N SER A 9 9.41 -16.09 -16.39
CA SER A 9 10.18 -15.97 -17.63
C SER A 9 10.73 -14.55 -17.70
N LEU A 10 12.05 -14.41 -17.57
CA LEU A 10 12.76 -13.19 -17.93
C LEU A 10 13.12 -13.31 -19.42
N GLU A 11 12.82 -12.31 -20.23
CA GLU A 11 13.28 -12.31 -21.62
C GLU A 11 14.79 -11.98 -21.64
N GLY A 12 15.59 -13.04 -21.78
CA GLY A 12 17.05 -13.01 -21.74
C GLY A 12 17.59 -14.34 -21.20
N ASP A 13 17.54 -15.40 -22.02
CA ASP A 13 18.10 -16.76 -21.84
C ASP A 13 18.00 -17.49 -20.47
N LEU A 14 17.31 -16.91 -19.48
CA LEU A 14 17.20 -17.42 -18.12
C LEU A 14 15.72 -17.60 -17.77
N SER A 15 15.28 -18.86 -17.78
CA SER A 15 13.98 -19.23 -17.26
C SER A 15 14.15 -20.02 -15.96
N PHE A 16 13.48 -19.56 -14.90
CA PHE A 16 13.45 -20.26 -13.62
C PHE A 16 12.07 -20.91 -13.45
N ARG A 17 12.04 -22.23 -13.27
CA ARG A 17 10.81 -22.95 -12.91
C ARG A 17 10.80 -23.18 -11.41
N THR A 18 9.73 -22.77 -10.74
CA THR A 18 9.51 -23.12 -9.34
C THR A 18 8.09 -23.67 -9.15
N ARG A 19 7.97 -24.73 -8.35
CA ARG A 19 6.71 -25.39 -8.05
C ARG A 19 6.13 -24.76 -6.78
N LEU A 20 5.01 -24.05 -6.90
CA LEU A 20 4.26 -23.59 -5.74
C LEU A 20 3.24 -24.65 -5.35
N GLU A 21 3.40 -25.30 -4.22
CA GLU A 21 2.36 -26.18 -3.69
C GLU A 21 1.29 -25.36 -2.94
N GLY A 22 0.06 -25.38 -3.46
CA GLY A 22 -1.17 -24.96 -2.79
C GLY A 22 -1.94 -23.86 -3.53
N GLY A 23 -3.21 -24.15 -3.82
CA GLY A 23 -4.01 -23.45 -4.82
C GLY A 23 -4.83 -22.26 -4.32
N PHE A 24 -5.14 -21.37 -5.27
CA PHE A 24 -6.18 -20.36 -5.19
C PHE A 24 -7.53 -21.04 -5.39
N ALA A 25 -8.48 -20.84 -4.48
CA ALA A 25 -9.81 -21.40 -4.60
C ALA A 25 -10.82 -20.29 -4.94
N GLU A 26 -11.02 -20.04 -6.23
CA GLU A 26 -12.28 -19.50 -6.74
C GLU A 26 -12.88 -20.53 -7.71
N ARG A 27 -14.18 -20.79 -7.56
CA ARG A 27 -14.92 -21.74 -8.40
C ARG A 27 -15.51 -21.00 -9.60
N GLY A 28 -15.09 -21.37 -10.81
CA GLY A 28 -15.64 -20.92 -12.09
C GLY A 28 -14.74 -21.30 -13.27
N ASP A 29 -15.27 -21.29 -14.50
CA ASP A 29 -14.51 -21.60 -15.73
C ASP A 29 -13.41 -20.56 -16.04
N SER A 30 -13.50 -19.38 -15.44
CA SER A 30 -12.55 -18.26 -15.58
C SER A 30 -11.38 -18.30 -14.57
N ALA A 31 -11.17 -19.39 -13.85
CA ALA A 31 -10.18 -19.47 -12.77
C ALA A 31 -8.72 -19.37 -13.29
N THR A 32 -8.00 -18.35 -12.81
CA THR A 32 -6.59 -18.09 -13.12
C THR A 32 -5.69 -19.27 -12.71
N ARG A 33 -4.82 -19.73 -13.63
CA ARG A 33 -3.90 -20.86 -13.39
C ARG A 33 -2.43 -20.55 -13.62
N GLU A 34 -2.11 -19.56 -14.46
CA GLU A 34 -0.74 -19.08 -14.68
C GLU A 34 -0.69 -17.59 -14.36
N LEU A 35 0.23 -17.19 -13.47
CA LEU A 35 0.63 -15.81 -13.24
C LEU A 35 2.02 -15.63 -13.80
N ARG A 36 2.17 -14.72 -14.77
CA ARG A 36 3.44 -14.38 -15.42
C ARG A 36 3.84 -12.97 -15.04
N PHE A 37 5.07 -12.83 -14.59
CA PHE A 37 5.74 -11.55 -14.40
C PHE A 37 6.74 -11.40 -15.55
N ILE A 38 6.54 -10.38 -16.37
CA ILE A 38 7.39 -10.04 -17.51
C ILE A 38 8.09 -8.74 -17.15
N PHE A 39 9.41 -8.70 -17.14
CA PHE A 39 10.17 -7.48 -16.85
C PHE A 39 10.83 -7.00 -18.13
N SER A 40 10.85 -5.70 -18.39
CA SER A 40 11.55 -5.13 -19.55
C SER A 40 13.04 -4.89 -19.29
N ASP A 41 13.46 -4.86 -18.01
CA ASP A 41 14.85 -4.81 -17.55
C ASP A 41 14.96 -5.40 -16.12
N TYR A 42 16.13 -5.38 -15.49
CA TYR A 42 16.34 -5.82 -14.09
C TYR A 42 15.67 -4.92 -13.04
N ASP A 43 15.16 -3.74 -13.43
CA ASP A 43 14.37 -2.89 -12.56
C ASP A 43 12.97 -3.48 -12.37
N LEU A 44 12.62 -3.74 -11.10
CA LEU A 44 11.30 -4.25 -10.71
C LEU A 44 10.19 -3.20 -10.87
N ALA A 45 10.47 -1.97 -11.29
CA ALA A 45 9.45 -0.96 -11.59
C ALA A 45 8.71 -1.22 -12.92
N ASP A 46 9.44 -1.70 -13.94
CA ASP A 46 8.95 -1.79 -15.32
C ASP A 46 8.71 -3.25 -15.73
N GLY A 47 7.53 -3.75 -15.37
CA GLY A 47 7.08 -5.09 -15.76
C GLY A 47 5.59 -5.19 -16.01
N VAL A 48 5.12 -6.37 -16.41
CA VAL A 48 3.71 -6.70 -16.64
C VAL A 48 3.38 -7.99 -15.88
N VAL A 49 2.30 -7.94 -15.11
CA VAL A 49 1.63 -9.12 -14.53
C VAL A 49 0.56 -9.58 -15.51
N GLN A 50 0.62 -10.82 -15.97
CA GLN A 50 -0.43 -11.47 -16.76
C GLN A 50 -0.99 -12.67 -16.02
N ALA A 51 -2.31 -12.76 -15.93
CA ALA A 51 -3.02 -13.95 -15.48
C ALA A 51 -3.69 -14.64 -16.66
N ARG A 52 -3.56 -15.97 -16.76
CA ARG A 52 -4.16 -16.79 -17.83
C ARG A 52 -5.03 -17.92 -17.28
N ASP A 53 -6.07 -18.28 -18.04
CA ASP A 53 -6.97 -19.41 -17.75
C ASP A 53 -6.38 -20.74 -18.26
N ARG A 54 -7.17 -21.82 -18.17
CA ARG A 54 -6.76 -23.16 -18.62
C ARG A 54 -6.49 -23.28 -20.12
N ASN A 55 -7.07 -22.39 -20.92
CA ASN A 55 -6.94 -22.39 -22.37
C ASN A 55 -5.83 -21.42 -22.83
N SER A 56 -5.00 -20.94 -21.90
CA SER A 56 -4.00 -19.90 -22.13
C SER A 56 -4.59 -18.56 -22.57
N ASN A 57 -5.89 -18.36 -22.41
CA ASN A 57 -6.50 -17.06 -22.67
C ASN A 57 -6.09 -16.11 -21.55
N ARG A 58 -5.82 -14.86 -21.93
CA ARG A 58 -5.48 -13.81 -20.97
C ARG A 58 -6.73 -13.41 -20.21
N VAL A 59 -6.76 -13.73 -18.92
CA VAL A 59 -7.82 -13.34 -17.97
C VAL A 59 -7.58 -11.92 -17.49
N PHE A 60 -6.31 -11.57 -17.26
CA PHE A 60 -5.92 -10.24 -16.80
C PHE A 60 -4.50 -9.87 -17.24
N SER A 61 -4.25 -8.57 -17.42
CA SER A 61 -2.93 -8.00 -17.71
C SER A 61 -2.84 -6.62 -17.08
N GLY A 62 -1.79 -6.35 -16.32
CA GLY A 62 -1.53 -5.03 -15.74
C GLY A 62 -0.03 -4.80 -15.57
N THR A 63 0.42 -3.56 -15.40
CA THR A 63 1.83 -3.30 -15.13
C THR A 63 2.20 -3.74 -13.71
N LEU A 64 3.45 -4.15 -13.50
CA LEU A 64 3.98 -4.47 -12.18
C LEU A 64 3.93 -3.24 -11.29
N SER A 65 4.17 -2.05 -11.83
CA SER A 65 3.97 -0.76 -11.16
C SER A 65 2.52 -0.49 -10.75
N ALA A 66 1.53 -0.90 -11.55
CA ALA A 66 0.13 -0.84 -11.12
C ALA A 66 -0.16 -1.86 -10.01
N PHE A 67 0.58 -2.97 -9.95
CA PHE A 67 0.47 -4.02 -8.93
C PHE A 67 1.29 -3.72 -7.65
N SER A 68 2.38 -2.96 -7.78
CA SER A 68 3.34 -2.58 -6.73
C SER A 68 3.16 -1.13 -6.26
N GLY A 69 2.33 -0.35 -6.96
CA GLY A 69 1.71 0.90 -6.54
C GLY A 69 0.71 0.66 -5.42
N ALA A 70 1.11 -0.15 -4.43
CA ALA A 70 0.40 -0.41 -3.21
C ALA A 70 0.05 0.95 -2.62
N VAL A 71 -1.25 1.20 -2.59
CA VAL A 71 -1.87 2.34 -1.95
C VAL A 71 -1.27 2.49 -0.53
N PRO A 72 -1.05 3.72 -0.02
CA PRO A 72 -0.68 3.94 1.38
C PRO A 72 -1.67 3.24 2.32
N CYS A 73 -1.18 2.35 3.18
CA CYS A 73 -2.04 1.56 4.07
C CYS A 73 -1.42 1.39 5.46
N PHE A 74 -2.29 1.42 6.46
CA PHE A 74 -2.00 0.96 7.81
C PHE A 74 -2.11 -0.57 7.89
N THR A 75 -1.71 -1.13 9.03
CA THR A 75 -2.01 -2.54 9.36
C THR A 75 -2.76 -2.62 10.70
N PRO A 76 -3.48 -3.72 10.99
CA PRO A 76 -4.18 -3.88 12.26
C PRO A 76 -3.28 -3.61 13.48
N ALA A 77 -3.92 -3.19 14.57
CA ALA A 77 -3.36 -2.68 15.82
C ALA A 77 -2.78 -1.26 15.79
N THR A 78 -2.57 -0.65 14.62
CA THR A 78 -2.22 0.79 14.53
C THR A 78 -3.31 1.63 15.18
N GLN A 79 -2.95 2.48 16.14
CA GLN A 79 -3.91 3.35 16.81
C GLN A 79 -4.04 4.68 16.09
N ILE A 80 -5.26 4.99 15.66
CA ILE A 80 -5.61 6.28 15.07
C ILE A 80 -6.23 7.16 16.15
N ALA A 81 -5.74 8.39 16.27
CA ALA A 81 -6.36 9.36 17.15
C ALA A 81 -7.71 9.80 16.59
N THR A 82 -8.75 9.70 17.41
CA THR A 82 -10.12 10.07 17.07
C THR A 82 -10.69 11.06 18.07
N GLY A 83 -11.86 11.63 17.77
CA GLY A 83 -12.59 12.47 18.73
C GLY A 83 -13.03 11.73 20.00
N GLN A 84 -12.91 10.40 20.06
CA GLN A 84 -13.27 9.55 21.20
C GLN A 84 -12.06 8.88 21.86
N GLY A 85 -10.84 9.25 21.48
CA GLY A 85 -9.59 8.64 21.95
C GLY A 85 -8.89 7.83 20.86
N LEU A 86 -7.95 6.99 21.26
CA LEU A 86 -7.22 6.10 20.36
C LEU A 86 -8.10 4.90 19.99
N ILE A 87 -8.26 4.66 18.69
CA ILE A 87 -9.04 3.53 18.16
C ILE A 87 -8.16 2.77 17.18
N ALA A 88 -8.17 1.44 17.27
CA ALA A 88 -7.44 0.59 16.35
C ALA A 88 -7.99 0.77 14.92
N VAL A 89 -7.10 0.82 13.93
CA VAL A 89 -7.49 1.10 12.54
C VAL A 89 -8.50 0.08 11.99
N GLU A 90 -8.43 -1.17 12.44
CA GLU A 90 -9.35 -2.24 12.12
C GLU A 90 -10.75 -2.08 12.75
N ASP A 91 -10.92 -1.19 13.72
CA ASP A 91 -12.20 -0.88 14.36
C ASP A 91 -12.82 0.42 13.82
N LEU A 92 -12.09 1.17 12.97
CA LEU A 92 -12.63 2.36 12.32
C LEU A 92 -13.73 1.99 11.32
N VAL A 93 -14.83 2.73 11.38
CA VAL A 93 -15.95 2.64 10.45
C VAL A 93 -16.29 4.02 9.85
N PRO A 94 -16.88 4.06 8.64
CA PRO A 94 -17.36 5.31 8.06
C PRO A 94 -18.29 6.09 9.00
N GLY A 95 -18.15 7.41 9.01
CA GLY A 95 -18.87 8.33 9.89
C GLY A 95 -18.13 8.69 11.19
N MET A 96 -17.13 7.90 11.59
CA MET A 96 -16.25 8.26 12.71
C MET A 96 -15.38 9.47 12.37
N ARG A 97 -14.87 10.17 13.40
CA ARG A 97 -14.06 11.37 13.24
C ARG A 97 -12.63 11.16 13.71
N VAL A 98 -11.67 11.32 12.81
CA VAL A 98 -10.23 11.18 13.06
C VAL A 98 -9.57 12.54 13.23
N VAL A 99 -8.53 12.62 14.06
CA VAL A 99 -7.73 13.83 14.26
C VAL A 99 -6.82 14.01 13.06
N THR A 100 -6.90 15.17 12.41
CA THR A 100 -6.00 15.57 11.33
C THR A 100 -5.17 16.79 11.70
N ARG A 101 -3.99 16.91 11.09
CA ARG A 101 -3.02 17.97 11.41
C ARG A 101 -3.54 19.37 11.09
N ASP A 102 -4.14 19.52 9.91
CA ASP A 102 -4.43 20.84 9.33
C ASP A 102 -5.91 21.24 9.48
N ASN A 103 -6.82 20.27 9.57
CA ASN A 103 -8.27 20.50 9.47
C ASN A 103 -9.05 20.02 10.71
N GLY A 104 -8.37 19.69 11.81
CA GLY A 104 -9.00 19.22 13.04
C GLY A 104 -9.67 17.85 12.87
N LEU A 105 -10.85 17.65 13.46
CA LEU A 105 -11.57 16.38 13.39
C LEU A 105 -12.31 16.20 12.05
N GLN A 106 -11.81 15.32 11.19
CA GLN A 106 -12.38 15.01 9.87
C GLN A 106 -13.12 13.67 9.86
N THR A 107 -14.15 13.56 9.02
CA THR A 107 -14.98 12.36 8.92
C THR A 107 -14.30 11.31 8.05
N VAL A 108 -14.26 10.06 8.54
CA VAL A 108 -13.91 8.89 7.75
C VAL A 108 -15.05 8.61 6.79
N ARG A 109 -14.79 8.69 5.50
CA ARG A 109 -15.76 8.48 4.43
C ARG A 109 -15.84 7.05 3.98
N TRP A 110 -14.71 6.36 4.01
CA TRP A 110 -14.61 4.95 3.61
C TRP A 110 -13.39 4.30 4.26
N VAL A 111 -13.49 3.00 4.50
CA VAL A 111 -12.38 2.17 5.00
C VAL A 111 -12.27 0.94 4.11
N GLY A 112 -11.14 0.78 3.43
CA GLY A 112 -10.88 -0.37 2.57
C GLY A 112 -9.90 -1.35 3.19
N ARG A 113 -10.03 -2.63 2.88
CA ARG A 113 -9.15 -3.67 3.42
C ARG A 113 -8.63 -4.59 2.34
N ARG A 114 -7.36 -4.95 2.42
CA ARG A 114 -6.78 -5.95 1.53
C ARG A 114 -5.81 -6.85 2.26
N ARG A 115 -6.08 -8.16 2.22
CA ARG A 115 -5.21 -9.17 2.81
C ARG A 115 -4.33 -9.84 1.76
N PHE A 116 -3.05 -9.98 2.09
CA PHE A 116 -2.05 -10.66 1.30
C PHE A 116 -1.43 -11.79 2.12
N GLY A 117 -1.49 -13.01 1.60
CA GLY A 117 -0.84 -14.18 2.20
C GLY A 117 0.59 -14.39 1.69
N TRP A 118 1.26 -15.39 2.26
CA TRP A 118 2.71 -15.61 2.09
C TRP A 118 3.14 -15.79 0.65
N ARG A 119 2.26 -16.35 -0.19
CA ARG A 119 2.51 -16.52 -1.63
C ARG A 119 2.65 -15.16 -2.32
N ALA A 120 1.72 -14.24 -2.05
CA ALA A 120 1.76 -12.90 -2.63
C ALA A 120 3.00 -12.12 -2.14
N LEU A 121 3.29 -12.20 -0.84
CA LEU A 121 4.45 -11.53 -0.23
C LEU A 121 5.80 -12.15 -0.65
N GLY A 122 5.80 -13.43 -1.01
CA GLY A 122 6.96 -14.14 -1.57
C GLY A 122 7.23 -13.76 -3.02
N LEU A 123 6.16 -13.65 -3.83
CA LEU A 123 6.24 -13.35 -5.26
C LEU A 123 6.46 -11.86 -5.56
N ILE A 124 5.94 -10.98 -4.70
CA ILE A 124 5.98 -9.55 -4.91
C ILE A 124 6.58 -8.92 -3.64
N PRO A 125 7.92 -8.85 -3.54
CA PRO A 125 8.59 -8.25 -2.38
C PRO A 125 8.17 -6.79 -2.11
N ALA A 126 7.74 -6.06 -3.14
CA ALA A 126 7.21 -4.70 -3.02
C ALA A 126 5.88 -4.60 -2.24
N LEU A 127 5.24 -5.73 -1.92
CA LEU A 127 4.08 -5.80 -1.01
C LEU A 127 4.48 -6.08 0.44
N ARG A 128 5.74 -6.42 0.73
CA ARG A 128 6.17 -6.75 2.09
C ARG A 128 6.11 -5.51 2.96
N PRO A 129 5.48 -5.59 4.13
CA PRO A 129 5.34 -4.42 4.97
C PRO A 129 6.69 -3.88 5.46
N ILE A 130 6.69 -2.63 5.91
CA ILE A 130 7.81 -2.04 6.63
C ILE A 130 7.44 -2.01 8.11
N LYS A 131 8.32 -2.57 8.94
CA LYS A 131 8.26 -2.45 10.39
C LYS A 131 9.12 -1.26 10.82
N ILE A 132 8.52 -0.36 11.59
CA ILE A 132 9.16 0.80 12.20
C ILE A 132 9.09 0.56 13.71
N ARG A 133 10.25 0.34 14.35
CA ARG A 133 10.30 0.12 15.80
C ARG A 133 9.93 1.38 16.57
N ALA A 134 9.40 1.21 17.77
CA ALA A 134 9.15 2.34 18.69
C ALA A 134 10.42 3.20 18.84
N GLY A 135 10.28 4.52 18.71
CA GLY A 135 11.37 5.48 18.80
C GLY A 135 12.31 5.59 17.59
N ALA A 136 12.15 4.77 16.55
CA ALA A 136 13.06 4.73 15.39
C ALA A 136 13.08 6.02 14.54
N LEU A 137 12.05 6.86 14.64
CA LEU A 137 11.90 8.10 13.89
C LEU A 137 12.31 9.35 14.69
N GLY A 138 12.96 9.16 15.84
CA GLY A 138 13.40 10.24 16.72
C GLY A 138 12.29 10.75 17.65
N ASN A 139 12.68 11.50 18.69
CA ASN A 139 11.77 12.07 19.70
C ASN A 139 10.82 11.07 20.38
N GLY A 140 11.20 9.79 20.44
CA GLY A 140 10.35 8.73 20.98
C GLY A 140 9.23 8.26 20.03
N LEU A 141 9.30 8.61 18.74
CA LEU A 141 8.31 8.23 17.73
C LEU A 141 8.79 7.09 16.82
N PRO A 142 7.89 6.21 16.35
CA PRO A 142 6.52 6.06 16.81
C PRO A 142 6.46 5.63 18.28
N GLU A 143 5.35 5.89 18.96
CA GLU A 143 5.17 5.56 20.39
C GLU A 143 5.16 4.04 20.64
N ARG A 144 4.93 3.24 19.60
CA ARG A 144 4.94 1.78 19.60
C ARG A 144 5.47 1.25 18.27
N ASP A 145 5.82 -0.03 18.21
CA ASP A 145 6.16 -0.69 16.95
C ASP A 145 4.99 -0.54 15.95
N MET A 146 5.25 0.07 14.81
CA MET A 146 4.29 0.22 13.71
C MET A 146 4.66 -0.71 12.56
N VAL A 147 3.63 -1.17 11.84
CA VAL A 147 3.81 -1.89 10.57
C VAL A 147 2.89 -1.26 9.54
N VAL A 148 3.44 -0.92 8.38
CA VAL A 148 2.72 -0.20 7.32
C VAL A 148 3.09 -0.72 5.93
N SER A 149 2.32 -0.34 4.91
CA SER A 149 2.71 -0.65 3.52
C SER A 149 3.99 0.12 3.12
N PRO A 150 4.81 -0.41 2.19
CA PRO A 150 6.04 0.22 1.72
C PRO A 150 5.90 1.67 1.24
N ASN A 151 4.79 1.98 0.59
CA ASN A 151 4.53 3.31 0.04
C ASN A 151 3.75 4.21 1.01
N HIS A 152 3.45 3.75 2.23
CA HIS A 152 2.79 4.58 3.25
C HIS A 152 3.73 5.73 3.63
N ARG A 153 3.23 6.98 3.57
CA ARG A 153 4.08 8.14 3.81
C ARG A 153 3.89 8.76 5.18
N PHE A 154 5.01 9.21 5.74
CA PHE A 154 5.09 9.95 6.99
C PHE A 154 5.50 11.39 6.74
N LEU A 155 4.95 12.30 7.56
CA LEU A 155 5.38 13.68 7.58
C LEU A 155 6.80 13.79 8.14
N THR A 156 7.67 14.49 7.42
CA THR A 156 9.00 14.85 7.86
C THR A 156 9.29 16.32 7.55
N GLN A 157 10.37 16.86 8.11
CA GLN A 157 10.88 18.15 7.70
C GLN A 157 11.50 18.04 6.29
N SER A 158 11.14 18.98 5.44
CA SER A 158 11.68 19.12 4.09
C SER A 158 12.76 20.22 4.09
N PRO A 159 13.91 19.98 3.46
CA PRO A 159 14.91 21.03 3.23
C PRO A 159 14.45 22.08 2.21
N LEU A 160 13.33 21.83 1.52
CA LEU A 160 12.81 22.71 0.47
C LEU A 160 11.92 23.83 1.08
N PRO A 161 12.20 25.11 0.77
CA PRO A 161 11.54 26.24 1.46
C PRO A 161 10.08 26.52 1.02
N TRP A 162 9.55 25.80 0.03
CA TRP A 162 8.30 26.20 -0.66
C TRP A 162 7.01 25.57 -0.09
N ASP A 163 7.10 24.63 0.85
CA ASP A 163 5.91 24.06 1.51
C ASP A 163 6.10 23.87 3.02
N ARG A 164 6.08 24.99 3.77
CA ARG A 164 6.21 25.03 5.25
C ARG A 164 7.47 24.36 5.82
N GLY A 165 8.40 23.93 4.98
CA GLY A 165 9.53 23.08 5.37
C GLY A 165 9.09 21.67 5.78
N GLU A 166 7.99 21.16 5.22
CA GLU A 166 7.45 19.82 5.48
C GLU A 166 7.31 19.02 4.18
N GLY A 167 7.34 17.69 4.26
CA GLY A 167 7.13 16.81 3.12
C GLY A 167 6.81 15.38 3.54
N LEU A 168 6.45 14.54 2.58
CA LEU A 168 6.04 13.15 2.81
C LEU A 168 7.09 12.16 2.31
N VAL A 169 7.62 11.32 3.19
CA VAL A 169 8.60 10.27 2.85
C VAL A 169 7.97 8.89 2.95
N GLN A 170 8.24 7.99 2.00
CA GLN A 170 7.69 6.63 2.01
C GLN A 170 8.41 5.74 3.03
N ALA A 171 7.68 4.85 3.70
CA ALA A 171 8.22 3.93 4.69
C ALA A 171 9.38 3.07 4.16
N LYS A 172 9.33 2.63 2.90
CA LYS A 172 10.41 1.83 2.29
C LYS A 172 11.72 2.60 2.15
N ASP A 173 11.63 3.90 1.95
CA ASP A 173 12.80 4.78 1.79
C ASP A 173 13.42 5.11 3.15
N MET A 174 12.69 4.89 4.24
CA MET A 174 13.14 5.08 5.62
C MET A 174 13.96 3.91 6.16
N THR A 175 14.18 2.84 5.36
CA THR A 175 14.96 1.65 5.75
C THR A 175 16.45 1.93 5.98
N VAL A 176 16.91 3.14 5.68
CA VAL A 176 18.24 3.65 6.06
C VAL A 176 18.35 4.00 7.55
N PHE A 177 17.23 4.20 8.25
CA PHE A 177 17.21 4.50 9.68
C PHE A 177 17.27 3.23 10.53
N ASP A 178 18.05 3.28 11.61
CA ASP A 178 18.11 2.20 12.59
C ASP A 178 16.73 1.91 13.18
N GLY A 179 16.32 0.64 13.11
CA GLY A 179 15.00 0.20 13.60
C GLY A 179 13.87 0.28 12.58
N VAL A 180 14.15 0.66 11.32
CA VAL A 180 13.22 0.55 10.19
C VAL A 180 13.65 -0.59 9.28
N THR A 181 12.81 -1.61 9.11
CA THR A 181 13.18 -2.83 8.39
C THR A 181 12.01 -3.39 7.58
N SER A 182 12.30 -4.09 6.47
CA SER A 182 11.28 -4.91 5.81
C SER A 182 10.83 -6.06 6.72
N ASP A 183 9.52 -6.22 6.85
CA ASP A 183 8.89 -7.25 7.68
C ASP A 183 8.61 -8.51 6.86
N THR A 184 9.06 -9.66 7.38
CA THR A 184 8.99 -10.96 6.70
C THR A 184 7.80 -11.81 7.14
N ARG A 185 6.75 -11.19 7.71
CA ARG A 185 5.53 -11.90 8.12
C ARG A 185 4.91 -12.70 6.97
N PRO A 186 4.31 -13.86 7.26
CA PRO A 186 3.69 -14.71 6.25
C PRO A 186 2.37 -14.13 5.72
N GLU A 187 1.78 -13.14 6.38
CA GLU A 187 0.57 -12.49 5.89
C GLU A 187 0.45 -11.08 6.43
N VAL A 188 -0.27 -10.23 5.71
CA VAL A 188 -0.56 -8.86 6.11
C VAL A 188 -1.96 -8.48 5.66
N GLU A 189 -2.68 -7.75 6.51
CA GLU A 189 -3.87 -7.00 6.11
C GLU A 189 -3.50 -5.52 6.07
N TYR A 190 -3.85 -4.88 4.95
CA TYR A 190 -3.66 -3.46 4.71
C TYR A 190 -4.99 -2.74 4.79
N VAL A 191 -5.03 -1.67 5.58
CA VAL A 191 -6.24 -0.88 5.83
C VAL A 191 -6.04 0.54 5.29
N GLN A 192 -6.97 0.99 4.45
CA GLN A 192 -7.00 2.34 3.89
C GLN A 192 -8.07 3.18 4.58
N ILE A 193 -7.79 4.46 4.84
CA ILE A 193 -8.75 5.40 5.42
C ILE A 193 -8.94 6.55 4.44
N LEU A 194 -10.14 6.70 3.89
CA LEU A 194 -10.51 7.83 3.05
C LEU A 194 -11.21 8.91 3.89
N CYS A 195 -10.81 10.16 3.70
CA CYS A 195 -11.50 11.36 4.19
C CYS A 195 -12.01 12.18 2.99
N ASP A 196 -12.71 13.29 3.22
CA ASP A 196 -13.17 14.20 2.14
C ASP A 196 -12.03 14.81 1.32
N ARG A 197 -10.84 14.86 1.92
CA ARG A 197 -9.59 15.34 1.34
C ARG A 197 -8.51 14.35 1.71
N HIS A 198 -7.36 14.49 1.06
CA HIS A 198 -6.16 13.85 1.53
C HIS A 198 -5.68 14.56 2.80
N GLU A 199 -5.51 13.81 3.89
CA GLU A 199 -5.26 14.34 5.24
C GLU A 199 -3.99 13.72 5.84
N LEU A 200 -3.42 14.42 6.82
CA LEU A 200 -2.43 13.85 7.73
C LEU A 200 -3.13 13.37 8.99
N LEU A 201 -3.15 12.06 9.21
CA LEU A 201 -3.75 11.41 10.37
C LEU A 201 -2.69 11.23 11.46
N LEU A 202 -3.11 11.36 12.73
CA LEU A 202 -2.24 11.02 13.86
C LEU A 202 -2.38 9.53 14.18
N ALA A 203 -1.35 8.76 13.86
CA ALA A 203 -1.30 7.31 14.01
C ALA A 203 -0.08 6.89 14.85
N ASP A 204 -0.30 6.23 15.99
CA ASP A 204 0.77 5.80 16.92
C ASP A 204 1.79 6.90 17.27
N GLY A 205 1.31 8.15 17.38
CA GLY A 205 2.12 9.34 17.66
C GLY A 205 2.77 9.99 16.44
N CYS A 206 2.70 9.37 15.26
CA CYS A 206 3.24 9.88 14.01
C CYS A 206 2.16 10.54 13.15
N TRP A 207 2.53 11.60 12.43
CA TRP A 207 1.69 12.15 11.36
C TRP A 207 1.96 11.39 10.06
N SER A 208 0.94 10.74 9.52
CA SER A 208 1.06 9.98 8.27
C SER A 208 -0.16 10.16 7.37
N GLU A 209 -0.02 9.81 6.10
CA GLU A 209 -1.01 10.15 5.08
C GLU A 209 -2.28 9.27 5.14
N SER A 210 -3.44 9.87 4.86
CA SER A 210 -4.67 9.14 4.57
C SER A 210 -4.64 8.53 3.16
N PHE A 211 -5.64 7.74 2.80
CA PHE A 211 -5.76 7.23 1.44
C PHE A 211 -6.03 8.37 0.43
N ARG A 212 -5.26 8.38 -0.66
CA ARG A 212 -5.43 9.24 -1.82
C ARG A 212 -5.92 8.41 -3.03
N PRO A 213 -7.22 8.42 -3.34
CA PRO A 213 -7.78 7.56 -4.37
C PRO A 213 -7.38 8.00 -5.78
N THR A 214 -7.03 7.01 -6.60
CA THR A 214 -6.82 7.14 -8.05
C THR A 214 -7.54 6.00 -8.75
N ARG A 215 -7.82 6.14 -10.05
CA ARG A 215 -8.41 5.06 -10.86
C ARG A 215 -7.58 3.78 -10.80
N ALA A 216 -6.26 3.94 -10.71
CA ALA A 216 -5.32 2.84 -10.55
C ALA A 216 -5.45 2.10 -9.20
N SER A 217 -6.14 2.71 -8.22
CA SER A 217 -6.41 2.08 -6.93
C SER A 217 -7.53 1.02 -7.02
N LEU A 218 -8.52 1.19 -7.91
CA LEU A 218 -9.69 0.31 -7.98
C LEU A 218 -9.33 -1.17 -8.20
N PRO A 219 -8.43 -1.54 -9.13
CA PRO A 219 -8.07 -2.95 -9.35
C PRO A 219 -7.31 -3.60 -8.17
N LEU A 220 -6.82 -2.79 -7.22
CA LEU A 220 -6.08 -3.28 -6.04
C LEU A 220 -7.00 -3.63 -4.87
N LEU A 221 -8.26 -3.22 -4.93
CA LEU A 221 -9.27 -3.45 -3.90
C LEU A 221 -9.96 -4.81 -4.09
N SER A 222 -10.66 -5.27 -3.05
CA SER A 222 -11.67 -6.32 -3.25
C SER A 222 -12.85 -5.75 -4.06
N GLU A 223 -13.67 -6.62 -4.66
CA GLU A 223 -14.88 -6.18 -5.37
C GLU A 223 -15.79 -5.36 -4.45
N ALA A 224 -16.01 -5.84 -3.22
CA ALA A 224 -16.83 -5.14 -2.22
C ALA A 224 -16.24 -3.76 -1.85
N ASP A 225 -14.92 -3.67 -1.64
CA ASP A 225 -14.25 -2.42 -1.31
C ASP A 225 -14.25 -1.44 -2.49
N ALA A 226 -14.09 -1.92 -3.72
CA ALA A 226 -14.18 -1.11 -4.93
C ALA A 226 -15.60 -0.56 -5.11
N THR A 227 -16.64 -1.38 -4.91
CA THR A 227 -18.03 -0.94 -4.93
C THR A 227 -18.28 0.13 -3.86
N GLY A 228 -17.88 -0.13 -2.61
CA GLY A 228 -18.04 0.84 -1.52
C GLY A 228 -17.28 2.14 -1.75
N LEU A 229 -16.10 2.08 -2.38
CA LEU A 229 -15.35 3.27 -2.75
C LEU A 229 -16.08 4.07 -3.84
N LEU A 230 -16.65 3.40 -4.84
CA LEU A 230 -17.41 4.04 -5.92
C LEU A 230 -18.78 4.59 -5.45
N GLU A 231 -19.35 4.06 -4.38
CA GLU A 231 -20.54 4.65 -3.74
C GLU A 231 -20.22 6.02 -3.11
N VAL A 232 -19.02 6.16 -2.55
CA VAL A 232 -18.57 7.39 -1.87
C VAL A 232 -17.90 8.37 -2.83
N LEU A 233 -17.24 7.87 -3.88
CA LEU A 233 -16.58 8.64 -4.95
C LEU A 233 -16.97 8.12 -6.35
N PRO A 234 -18.20 8.37 -6.82
CA PRO A 234 -18.68 7.86 -8.12
C PRO A 234 -17.84 8.32 -9.32
N GLU A 235 -17.26 9.52 -9.26
CA GLU A 235 -16.43 10.09 -10.31
C GLU A 235 -15.16 9.27 -10.60
N LEU A 236 -14.69 8.50 -9.61
CA LEU A 236 -13.50 7.65 -9.71
C LEU A 236 -13.65 6.55 -10.78
N ALA A 237 -14.87 6.21 -11.20
CA ALA A 237 -15.07 5.26 -12.31
C ALA A 237 -14.53 5.81 -13.65
N GLN A 238 -14.57 7.13 -13.84
CA GLN A 238 -14.35 7.79 -15.13
C GLN A 238 -13.03 8.57 -15.16
N THR A 239 -12.71 9.26 -14.08
CA THR A 239 -11.56 10.18 -14.00
C THR A 239 -10.87 10.07 -12.65
N ASP A 240 -9.58 10.39 -12.59
CA ASP A 240 -8.92 10.54 -11.30
C ASP A 240 -9.56 11.72 -10.54
N PRO A 241 -9.96 11.54 -9.27
CA PRO A 241 -10.54 12.61 -8.49
C PRO A 241 -9.45 13.62 -8.15
N ALA A 242 -9.84 14.88 -7.97
CA ALA A 242 -8.92 15.98 -7.71
C ALA A 242 -8.40 16.00 -6.25
N TYR A 243 -8.00 14.85 -5.70
CA TYR A 243 -7.36 14.75 -4.37
C TYR A 243 -5.93 15.27 -4.47
N GLN A 244 -5.73 16.52 -4.07
CA GLN A 244 -4.39 17.10 -3.94
C GLN A 244 -3.64 16.46 -2.77
N GLY A 245 -2.33 16.27 -2.92
CA GLY A 245 -1.46 15.86 -1.81
C GLY A 245 -1.53 16.89 -0.67
N VAL A 246 -1.62 16.43 0.59
CA VAL A 246 -1.68 17.30 1.77
C VAL A 246 -0.34 18.01 1.98
N ARG A 247 0.74 17.38 1.51
CA ARG A 247 2.11 17.88 1.40
C ARG A 247 2.75 17.25 0.15
N PRO A 248 3.84 17.83 -0.41
CA PRO A 248 4.64 17.25 -1.46
C PRO A 248 5.24 15.92 -1.06
N ASP A 249 5.30 15.01 -2.04
CA ASP A 249 6.04 13.78 -1.91
C ASP A 249 7.54 14.09 -2.02
N LEU A 250 8.32 13.70 -1.00
CA LEU A 250 9.78 13.71 -1.06
C LEU A 250 10.22 12.40 -1.67
N VAL A 251 10.97 12.48 -2.77
CA VAL A 251 11.77 11.35 -3.23
C VAL A 251 13.00 11.31 -2.34
N ALA A 252 13.35 10.15 -1.80
CA ALA A 252 14.63 10.00 -1.11
C ALA A 252 15.76 10.33 -2.07
N ASP A 253 16.34 11.52 -1.92
CA ASP A 253 17.65 11.82 -2.46
C ASP A 253 18.66 11.14 -1.53
N PRO A 254 19.45 10.15 -2.01
CA PRO A 254 20.49 9.52 -1.19
C PRO A 254 21.52 10.52 -0.62
N GLY A 255 21.53 11.78 -1.05
CA GLY A 255 22.33 12.87 -0.48
C GLY A 255 21.84 13.47 0.84
N LEU A 256 20.65 13.12 1.36
CA LEU A 256 20.09 13.74 2.58
C LEU A 256 20.38 12.98 3.88
N ALA A 257 21.07 11.84 3.84
CA ALA A 257 21.46 11.07 5.03
C ALA A 257 22.65 11.67 5.81
N THR A 258 23.16 12.83 5.39
CA THR A 258 24.27 13.53 6.06
C THR A 258 23.97 15.02 6.19
N ALA A 259 23.13 15.39 7.16
CA ALA A 259 23.09 16.74 7.73
C ALA A 259 22.56 16.68 9.18
#